data_AF-A0A0N5DAW1-F1
#
_entry.id   AF-A0A0N5DAW1-F1
#
_cell.length_a   1.000
_cell.length_b   1.000
_cell.length_c   1.000
_cell.angle_alpha   90.00
_cell.angle_beta   90.00
_cell.angle_gamma   90.00
#
_symmetry.space_group_name_H-M   'P 1'
#
loop_
_entity.id
_entity.type
_entity.pdbx_description
1 polymer ?
#
loop_
_entity_poly.entity_id
_entity_poly.type
_entity_poly.pdbx_seq_one_letter_code
_entity_poly.pdbx_strand_id
1 'polypeptide(L)'
;MEEVKKESDIGVVDKVEPMEVDNVDNNDERKDGSEDESSSSSEENIEFMVINREKRANAGSKMAQLLESVVHEDAFYTSTYDGGFLEDDADDAFESPLESEQDEIDSDFDRPEEDDDAISDVEEEPKRKKRKLAYKEPKLAGSNSKKALLQRNKKWVMARMGCVTAAANIVSPETQAQYLEEAKETERKNVASLKKYEQFELEKKKKREKTGGTRKLHPPYISSVDGPNGKWLVVPDIKKFDKPEKKVKLLCCVTSRPAKYRDPVTDLPYATPEAFKLIREKYVEYLKSMPEHPAVKSWLAQKC
;
A
#
# COMPACT_ATOMS: atom_id res chain seq x y z
N MET A 1 -13.89 44.95 48.01
CA MET A 1 -15.26 44.47 48.25
C MET A 1 -15.53 43.43 47.17
N GLU A 2 -14.87 42.28 47.14
CA GLU A 2 -14.69 41.29 48.21
C GLU A 2 -16.04 40.88 48.82
N GLU A 3 -16.69 39.91 48.18
CA GLU A 3 -17.53 38.93 48.87
C GLU A 3 -17.21 37.53 48.32
N VAL A 4 -16.91 36.67 49.28
CA VAL A 4 -16.45 35.29 49.19
C VAL A 4 -17.60 34.40 49.68
N LYS A 5 -17.56 33.12 49.28
CA LYS A 5 -18.31 31.93 49.77
C LYS A 5 -19.46 31.53 48.83
N LYS A 6 -19.62 30.27 48.42
CA LYS A 6 -19.29 29.01 49.10
C LYS A 6 -19.24 27.85 48.09
N GLU A 7 -18.29 26.96 48.30
CA GLU A 7 -18.14 25.65 47.67
C GLU A 7 -19.32 24.73 47.99
N SER A 8 -19.62 23.82 47.06
CA SER A 8 -20.18 22.51 47.38
C SER A 8 -19.62 21.46 46.42
N ASP A 9 -18.60 20.77 46.92
CA ASP A 9 -18.17 19.44 46.51
C ASP A 9 -19.36 18.48 46.35
N ILE A 10 -19.41 17.78 45.22
CA ILE A 10 -19.90 16.40 45.15
C ILE A 10 -18.90 15.64 44.27
N GLY A 11 -18.01 14.92 44.95
CA GLY A 11 -17.18 13.89 44.34
C GLY A 11 -18.07 12.71 43.95
N VAL A 12 -18.03 12.34 42.67
CA VAL A 12 -18.48 11.02 42.24
C VAL A 12 -17.24 10.16 42.12
N VAL A 13 -17.16 9.25 43.07
CA VAL A 13 -16.07 8.31 43.28
C VAL A 13 -16.16 7.26 42.18
N ASP A 14 -15.10 7.16 41.37
CA ASP A 14 -14.87 6.04 40.46
C ASP A 14 -14.75 4.75 41.28
N LYS A 15 -15.82 3.94 41.28
CA LYS A 15 -15.76 2.55 41.71
C LYS A 15 -15.37 1.69 40.51
N VAL A 16 -14.07 1.50 40.36
CA VAL A 16 -13.51 0.39 39.58
C VAL A 16 -13.59 -0.85 40.48
N GLU A 17 -14.60 -1.68 40.29
CA GLU A 17 -14.59 -3.05 40.83
C GLU A 17 -13.88 -3.96 39.82
N PRO A 18 -12.87 -4.75 40.24
CA PRO A 18 -12.20 -5.69 39.35
C PRO A 18 -13.10 -6.90 39.12
N MET A 19 -13.60 -7.07 37.89
CA MET A 19 -14.20 -8.33 37.47
C MET A 19 -13.06 -9.34 37.26
N GLU A 20 -12.93 -10.26 38.21
CA GLU A 20 -12.15 -11.48 38.10
C GLU A 20 -12.65 -12.28 36.89
N VAL A 21 -11.77 -12.47 35.90
CA VAL A 21 -12.01 -13.39 34.79
C VAL A 21 -11.54 -14.77 35.21
N ASP A 22 -12.48 -15.60 35.66
CA ASP A 22 -12.25 -17.04 35.84
C ASP A 22 -11.92 -17.67 34.49
N ASN A 23 -10.64 -18.01 34.30
CA ASN A 23 -10.18 -18.87 33.22
C ASN A 23 -10.65 -20.30 33.49
N VAL A 24 -11.76 -20.70 32.87
CA VAL A 24 -12.18 -22.10 32.86
C VAL A 24 -11.40 -22.84 31.77
N ASP A 25 -10.29 -23.42 32.20
CA ASP A 25 -9.51 -24.42 31.49
C ASP A 25 -10.33 -25.72 31.40
N ASN A 26 -11.01 -25.96 30.28
CA ASN A 26 -11.71 -27.22 30.02
C ASN A 26 -10.71 -28.25 29.50
N ASN A 27 -9.93 -28.81 30.42
CA ASN A 27 -9.17 -30.03 30.24
C ASN A 27 -9.97 -31.19 30.86
N ASP A 28 -10.90 -31.81 30.11
CA ASP A 28 -11.60 -33.01 30.57
C ASP A 28 -10.84 -34.25 30.07
N GLU A 29 -9.89 -34.72 30.88
CA GLU A 29 -9.35 -36.07 30.82
C GLU A 29 -10.44 -37.07 31.22
N ARG A 30 -11.19 -37.58 30.23
CA ARG A 30 -12.03 -38.77 30.40
C ARG A 30 -11.26 -40.00 29.97
N LYS A 31 -10.61 -40.59 30.97
CA LYS A 31 -10.14 -41.97 31.03
C LYS A 31 -11.30 -42.92 30.75
N ASP A 32 -11.23 -43.70 29.68
CA ASP A 32 -11.97 -44.95 29.60
C ASP A 32 -11.11 -46.04 28.95
N GLY A 33 -11.04 -47.15 29.66
CA GLY A 33 -10.39 -48.36 29.24
C GLY A 33 -11.28 -49.50 29.66
N SER A 34 -11.93 -50.14 28.68
CA SER A 34 -12.39 -51.51 28.79
C SER A 34 -12.61 -52.11 27.40
N GLU A 35 -11.74 -53.05 27.10
CA GLU A 35 -11.81 -54.23 26.22
C GLU A 35 -13.16 -54.55 25.54
N ASP A 36 -13.05 -54.72 24.22
CA ASP A 36 -13.66 -55.71 23.31
C ASP A 36 -15.05 -56.30 23.65
N GLU A 37 -16.03 -56.12 22.74
CA GLU A 37 -16.85 -57.23 22.21
C GLU A 37 -17.67 -56.81 20.95
N SER A 38 -17.81 -57.76 20.04
CA SER A 38 -18.39 -57.63 18.69
C SER A 38 -19.92 -57.50 18.68
N SER A 39 -20.50 -56.53 17.94
CA SER A 39 -21.84 -56.71 17.35
C SER A 39 -22.16 -55.79 16.16
N SER A 40 -22.68 -56.46 15.13
CA SER A 40 -23.15 -55.98 13.84
C SER A 40 -24.27 -54.92 13.91
N SER A 41 -24.04 -53.74 13.34
CA SER A 41 -25.09 -52.95 12.69
C SER A 41 -24.45 -52.10 11.59
N SER A 42 -24.99 -52.21 10.37
CA SER A 42 -24.54 -51.47 9.20
C SER A 42 -24.72 -49.97 9.40
N GLU A 43 -23.69 -49.31 9.93
CA GLU A 43 -23.57 -47.86 9.87
C GLU A 43 -23.18 -47.51 8.44
N GLU A 44 -24.18 -47.11 7.67
CA GLU A 44 -23.94 -46.48 6.38
C GLU A 44 -23.08 -45.24 6.61
N ASN A 45 -21.80 -45.37 6.28
CA ASN A 45 -20.83 -44.30 6.32
C ASN A 45 -21.31 -43.23 5.33
N ILE A 46 -22.00 -42.19 5.82
CA ILE A 46 -22.51 -41.09 4.99
C ILE A 46 -21.30 -40.33 4.44
N GLU A 47 -20.82 -40.74 3.26
CA GLU A 47 -19.77 -40.04 2.54
C GLU A 47 -20.27 -38.64 2.17
N PHE A 48 -19.84 -37.64 2.94
CA PHE A 48 -20.06 -36.25 2.58
C PHE A 48 -19.35 -35.98 1.25
N MET A 49 -20.12 -35.85 0.17
CA MET A 49 -19.63 -35.51 -1.19
C MET A 49 -18.72 -34.27 -1.22
N VAL A 50 -18.76 -33.41 -0.18
CA VAL A 50 -17.89 -32.25 -0.01
C VAL A 50 -16.42 -32.63 0.21
N ILE A 51 -16.16 -33.78 0.84
CA ILE A 51 -14.81 -34.26 1.18
C ILE A 51 -14.19 -35.01 -0.01
N ASN A 52 -14.98 -35.81 -0.73
CA ASN A 52 -14.52 -36.63 -1.85
C ASN A 52 -14.46 -35.88 -3.20
N ARG A 53 -14.86 -34.60 -3.25
CA ARG A 53 -14.75 -33.82 -4.49
C ARG A 53 -13.30 -33.47 -4.80
N GLU A 54 -12.94 -33.56 -6.08
CA GLU A 54 -11.64 -33.13 -6.58
C GLU A 54 -11.38 -31.65 -6.24
N LYS A 55 -10.27 -31.38 -5.54
CA LYS A 55 -9.89 -30.01 -5.14
C LYS A 55 -9.25 -29.29 -6.32
N ARG A 56 -9.66 -28.03 -6.54
CA ARG A 56 -9.04 -27.17 -7.55
C ARG A 56 -7.72 -26.61 -7.04
N ALA A 57 -6.66 -26.70 -7.83
CA ALA A 57 -5.32 -26.23 -7.46
C ALA A 57 -5.23 -24.73 -7.12
N ASN A 58 -6.11 -23.89 -7.69
CA ASN A 58 -6.12 -22.45 -7.48
C ASN A 58 -7.21 -21.95 -6.51
N ALA A 59 -7.97 -22.86 -5.89
CA ALA A 59 -8.98 -22.48 -4.91
C ALA A 59 -8.32 -21.93 -3.64
N GLY A 60 -8.73 -20.73 -3.21
CA GLY A 60 -8.21 -20.12 -1.99
C GLY A 60 -6.86 -19.41 -2.14
N SER A 61 -6.32 -19.26 -3.35
CA SER A 61 -5.00 -18.64 -3.59
C SER A 61 -4.84 -17.23 -2.98
N LYS A 62 -5.93 -16.49 -2.77
CA LYS A 62 -5.92 -15.16 -2.12
C LYS A 62 -6.67 -15.12 -0.79
N MET A 63 -7.17 -16.24 -0.28
CA MET A 63 -7.95 -16.26 0.97
C MET A 63 -7.07 -15.92 2.17
N ALA A 64 -5.82 -16.38 2.19
CA ALA A 64 -4.85 -16.00 3.22
C ALA A 64 -4.61 -14.48 3.20
N GLN A 65 -4.32 -13.90 2.03
CA GLN A 65 -4.13 -12.46 1.87
C GLN A 65 -5.37 -11.65 2.27
N LEU A 66 -6.58 -12.16 2.02
CA LEU A 66 -7.82 -11.46 2.34
C LEU A 66 -8.12 -11.52 3.85
N LEU A 67 -7.88 -12.67 4.49
CA LEU A 67 -7.95 -12.80 5.95
C LEU A 67 -6.90 -11.91 6.63
N GLU A 68 -5.68 -11.89 6.09
CA GLU A 68 -4.60 -11.04 6.56
C GLU A 68 -4.93 -9.57 6.36
N SER A 69 -5.55 -9.15 5.25
CA SER A 69 -6.01 -7.76 5.08
C SER A 69 -7.10 -7.34 6.06
N VAL A 70 -7.96 -8.27 6.47
CA VAL A 70 -9.02 -7.99 7.46
C VAL A 70 -8.43 -7.86 8.88
N VAL A 71 -7.28 -8.48 9.14
CA VAL A 71 -6.56 -8.40 10.42
C VAL A 71 -5.55 -7.24 10.41
N HIS A 72 -4.78 -7.02 9.34
CA HIS A 72 -3.73 -6.01 9.20
C HIS A 72 -4.18 -4.59 8.80
N GLU A 73 -5.49 -4.33 8.67
CA GLU A 73 -6.01 -2.97 8.89
C GLU A 73 -5.86 -2.53 10.38
N ASP A 74 -5.21 -3.38 11.19
CA ASP A 74 -4.78 -3.16 12.57
C ASP A 74 -4.07 -1.83 12.79
N ALA A 75 -4.49 -1.18 13.88
CA ALA A 75 -3.88 0.02 14.44
C ALA A 75 -2.34 -0.06 14.46
N PHE A 76 -1.77 -1.26 14.59
CA PHE A 76 -0.34 -1.54 14.54
C PHE A 76 0.38 -0.90 13.33
N TYR A 77 -0.05 -1.16 12.10
CA TYR A 77 0.65 -0.61 10.91
C TYR A 77 0.35 0.88 10.67
N THR A 78 -0.64 1.42 11.39
CA THR A 78 -0.96 2.84 11.37
C THR A 78 -0.26 3.64 12.47
N SER A 79 0.14 3.01 13.59
CA SER A 79 0.63 3.71 14.78
C SER A 79 2.07 3.40 15.20
N THR A 80 2.66 2.26 14.80
CA THR A 80 3.90 1.76 15.43
C THR A 80 5.18 2.56 15.10
N TYR A 81 5.16 3.39 14.06
CA TYR A 81 6.33 4.16 13.61
C TYR A 81 6.02 5.63 13.33
N ASP A 82 5.12 6.25 14.11
CA ASP A 82 4.75 7.69 14.08
C ASP A 82 4.28 8.29 12.73
N GLY A 83 4.39 7.58 11.60
CA GLY A 83 3.91 7.98 10.28
C GLY A 83 2.93 7.01 9.63
N GLY A 84 2.79 5.79 10.17
CA GLY A 84 2.03 4.72 9.53
C GLY A 84 2.64 4.29 8.19
N PHE A 85 2.29 3.11 7.70
CA PHE A 85 2.78 2.62 6.39
C PHE A 85 1.97 3.19 5.21
N LEU A 86 1.39 4.38 5.37
CA LEU A 86 0.63 5.07 4.34
C LEU A 86 1.60 5.83 3.44
N GLU A 87 1.35 5.76 2.13
CA GLU A 87 2.15 6.48 1.14
C GLU A 87 1.90 7.98 1.30
N ASP A 88 2.89 8.70 1.81
CA ASP A 88 2.84 10.15 1.94
C ASP A 88 3.20 10.80 0.60
N ASP A 89 2.34 11.71 0.12
CA ASP A 89 2.52 12.43 -1.15
C ASP A 89 3.82 13.29 -1.22
N ALA A 90 4.58 13.35 -0.12
CA ALA A 90 5.83 14.10 0.04
C ALA A 90 7.04 13.21 0.40
N ASP A 91 6.93 11.89 0.22
CA ASP A 91 8.01 10.94 0.47
C ASP A 91 8.97 10.88 -0.73
N ASP A 92 9.93 11.80 -0.76
CA ASP A 92 11.03 11.79 -1.73
C ASP A 92 12.01 10.64 -1.42
N ALA A 93 12.75 10.18 -2.45
CA ALA A 93 13.74 9.11 -2.27
C ALA A 93 14.80 9.50 -1.22
N PHE A 94 15.07 8.61 -0.26
CA PHE A 94 16.02 8.86 0.82
C PHE A 94 17.41 9.26 0.29
N GLU A 95 17.86 10.46 0.66
CA GLU A 95 19.23 10.92 0.49
C GLU A 95 19.94 10.83 1.85
N SER A 96 20.97 9.98 1.94
CA SER A 96 21.77 9.87 3.15
C SER A 96 22.49 11.19 3.44
N PRO A 97 22.38 11.75 4.66
CA PRO A 97 23.21 12.88 5.05
C PRO A 97 24.70 12.58 4.80
N LEU A 98 25.40 13.51 4.14
CA LEU A 98 26.78 13.32 3.67
C LEU A 98 27.81 13.00 4.79
N GLU A 99 27.43 13.18 6.06
CA GLU A 99 28.31 13.02 7.22
C GLU A 99 28.16 11.66 7.92
N SER A 100 27.15 10.85 7.58
CA SER A 100 26.86 9.60 8.30
C SER A 100 27.80 8.43 7.97
N GLU A 101 28.75 8.60 7.04
CA GLU A 101 29.69 7.54 6.64
C GLU A 101 30.92 7.47 7.55
N GLN A 102 31.15 8.47 8.40
CA GLN A 102 32.29 8.50 9.31
C GLN A 102 31.90 7.82 10.62
N ASP A 103 32.29 6.54 10.76
CA ASP A 103 32.13 5.77 12.00
C ASP A 103 33.03 6.39 13.09
N GLU A 104 32.44 7.21 13.94
CA GLU A 104 33.10 7.79 15.11
C GLU A 104 33.10 6.76 16.23
N ILE A 105 34.26 6.15 16.44
CA ILE A 105 34.46 5.13 17.46
C ILE A 105 34.98 5.83 18.73
N ASP A 106 34.30 5.60 19.85
CA ASP A 106 34.72 6.13 21.15
C ASP A 106 36.14 5.67 21.50
N SER A 107 36.90 6.54 22.17
CA SER A 107 38.32 6.30 22.49
C SER A 107 38.57 5.06 23.37
N ASP A 108 37.53 4.48 23.96
CA ASP A 108 37.56 3.28 24.79
C ASP A 108 37.14 2.00 24.05
N PHE A 109 36.78 2.06 22.77
CA PHE A 109 36.35 0.88 22.00
C PHE A 109 37.43 -0.22 21.91
N ASP A 110 38.70 0.17 21.78
CA ASP A 110 39.84 -0.75 21.76
C ASP A 110 40.41 -1.05 23.16
N ARG A 111 39.81 -0.49 24.21
CA ARG A 111 40.28 -0.71 25.58
C ARG A 111 40.00 -2.16 26.00
N PRO A 112 41.00 -2.88 26.56
CA PRO A 112 40.75 -4.22 27.06
C PRO A 112 39.76 -4.15 28.24
N GLU A 113 38.70 -4.96 28.18
CA GLU A 113 37.63 -5.08 29.20
C GLU A 113 38.15 -5.39 30.63
N GLU A 114 39.43 -5.78 30.75
CA GLU A 114 40.09 -6.24 31.99
C GLU A 114 40.88 -5.15 32.74
N ASP A 115 41.15 -3.98 32.14
CA ASP A 115 41.75 -2.82 32.83
C ASP A 115 40.65 -1.82 33.23
N ASP A 116 40.27 -1.76 34.52
CA ASP A 116 39.56 -0.60 35.09
C ASP A 116 40.44 0.47 35.74
N ASP A 117 41.24 1.15 34.91
CA ASP A 117 41.53 2.56 35.23
C ASP A 117 40.28 3.42 35.00
N ALA A 118 40.05 4.37 35.91
CA ALA A 118 38.87 5.21 35.92
C ALA A 118 38.63 5.91 34.57
N ILE A 119 37.42 5.76 34.03
CA ILE A 119 36.86 6.71 33.06
C ILE A 119 36.92 8.08 33.71
N SER A 120 37.67 9.00 33.12
CA SER A 120 37.66 10.38 33.57
C SER A 120 36.28 10.95 33.23
N ASP A 121 35.40 11.00 34.23
CA ASP A 121 34.07 11.61 34.24
C ASP A 121 32.85 10.66 34.30
N VAL A 122 32.84 9.68 35.21
CA VAL A 122 31.57 9.18 35.78
C VAL A 122 31.76 8.64 37.21
N GLU A 123 30.86 9.03 38.11
CA GLU A 123 30.77 8.45 39.45
C GLU A 123 30.52 6.93 39.41
N GLU A 124 31.07 6.27 40.41
CA GLU A 124 31.17 4.83 40.66
C GLU A 124 29.82 4.07 40.55
N GLU A 125 29.68 3.18 39.55
CA GLU A 125 28.65 2.11 39.55
C GLU A 125 29.22 0.73 39.19
N PRO A 126 28.69 -0.37 39.77
CA PRO A 126 29.31 -1.69 39.73
C PRO A 126 29.09 -2.47 38.42
N LYS A 127 30.20 -3.00 37.87
CA LYS A 127 30.31 -3.76 36.62
C LYS A 127 29.50 -5.07 36.59
N ARG A 128 28.83 -5.34 35.45
CA ARG A 128 28.26 -6.66 35.09
C ARG A 128 29.07 -7.29 33.95
N LYS A 129 29.55 -8.53 34.14
CA LYS A 129 30.31 -9.31 33.15
C LYS A 129 29.43 -9.76 31.98
N LYS A 130 29.92 -9.66 30.72
CA LYS A 130 29.32 -10.35 29.57
C LYS A 130 30.38 -11.11 28.75
N ARG A 131 29.95 -12.23 28.17
CA ARG A 131 30.78 -13.26 27.52
C ARG A 131 31.01 -12.92 26.05
N LYS A 132 32.24 -13.07 25.55
CA LYS A 132 32.60 -12.89 24.13
C LYS A 132 32.23 -14.11 23.28
N LEU A 133 31.59 -13.87 22.13
CA LEU A 133 31.58 -14.76 20.96
C LEU A 133 32.18 -13.97 19.79
N ALA A 134 33.30 -14.44 19.24
CA ALA A 134 34.07 -13.76 18.20
C ALA A 134 33.58 -14.15 16.80
N TYR A 135 33.22 -13.17 15.98
CA TYR A 135 33.01 -13.32 14.55
C TYR A 135 34.28 -12.92 13.78
N LYS A 136 34.61 -13.67 12.70
CA LYS A 136 35.80 -13.41 11.86
C LYS A 136 35.36 -12.94 10.48
N GLU A 137 35.78 -11.73 10.11
CA GLU A 137 35.51 -11.15 8.79
C GLU A 137 36.48 -11.62 7.69
N PRO A 138 36.03 -11.72 6.42
CA PRO A 138 36.86 -12.11 5.29
C PRO A 138 37.65 -10.93 4.70
N LYS A 139 38.92 -11.18 4.32
CA LYS A 139 39.86 -10.16 3.83
C LYS A 139 39.59 -9.77 2.37
N LEU A 140 39.34 -8.48 2.11
CA LEU A 140 39.33 -7.89 0.77
C LEU A 140 40.71 -7.29 0.42
N ALA A 141 41.16 -7.52 -0.81
CA ALA A 141 42.52 -7.30 -1.29
C ALA A 141 42.79 -5.86 -1.82
N GLY A 142 44.03 -5.38 -1.66
CA GLY A 142 44.72 -4.53 -2.65
C GLY A 142 44.94 -3.03 -2.33
N SER A 143 46.13 -2.69 -1.80
CA SER A 143 46.61 -1.34 -1.43
C SER A 143 46.73 -0.31 -2.58
N ASN A 144 46.71 -0.74 -3.85
CA ASN A 144 47.01 0.15 -4.99
C ASN A 144 45.86 1.10 -5.40
N SER A 145 44.62 0.84 -4.97
CA SER A 145 43.44 1.67 -5.29
C SER A 145 43.43 3.01 -4.52
N LYS A 146 43.90 3.00 -3.26
CA LYS A 146 43.88 4.20 -2.37
C LYS A 146 44.79 5.33 -2.87
N LYS A 147 45.94 5.01 -3.46
CA LYS A 147 46.87 6.02 -4.02
C LYS A 147 46.33 6.70 -5.28
N ALA A 148 45.54 5.99 -6.09
CA ALA A 148 44.94 6.53 -7.32
C ALA A 148 43.79 7.51 -7.02
N LEU A 149 43.00 7.23 -5.97
CA LEU A 149 41.89 8.09 -5.52
C LEU A 149 42.40 9.44 -4.96
N LEU A 150 43.49 9.41 -4.18
CA LEU A 150 44.10 10.63 -3.63
C LEU A 150 44.65 11.58 -4.71
N GLN A 151 45.17 11.05 -5.83
CA GLN A 151 45.65 11.90 -6.93
C GLN A 151 44.51 12.54 -7.73
N ARG A 152 43.38 11.83 -7.89
CA ARG A 152 42.19 12.35 -8.58
C ARG A 152 41.54 13.50 -7.80
N ASN A 153 41.53 13.40 -6.47
CA ASN A 153 40.89 14.37 -5.58
C ASN A 153 41.79 15.56 -5.21
N LYS A 154 43.07 15.54 -5.59
CA LYS A 154 44.03 16.61 -5.28
C LYS A 154 43.62 17.98 -5.86
N LYS A 155 42.94 18.01 -7.01
CA LYS A 155 42.43 19.27 -7.62
C LYS A 155 41.27 19.86 -6.83
N TRP A 156 40.38 19.02 -6.32
CA TRP A 156 39.21 19.44 -5.52
C TRP A 156 39.62 19.95 -4.14
N VAL A 157 40.59 19.28 -3.51
CA VAL A 157 41.15 19.68 -2.21
C VAL A 157 41.93 21.00 -2.31
N MET A 158 42.71 21.21 -3.37
CA MET A 158 43.41 22.48 -3.60
C MET A 158 42.46 23.64 -3.94
N ALA A 159 41.30 23.37 -4.57
CA ALA A 159 40.27 24.38 -4.83
C ALA A 159 39.51 24.80 -3.55
N ARG A 160 39.34 23.88 -2.59
CA ARG A 160 38.66 24.14 -1.31
C ARG A 160 39.58 24.77 -0.25
N MET A 161 40.88 24.45 -0.28
CA MET A 161 41.90 25.11 0.55
C MET A 161 42.38 26.45 -0.04
N GLY A 162 42.04 26.72 -1.31
CA GLY A 162 42.10 28.06 -1.92
C GLY A 162 41.03 28.96 -1.33
N CYS A 163 41.19 29.29 -0.05
CA CYS A 163 40.46 30.34 0.65
C CYS A 163 40.48 31.62 -0.19
N VAL A 164 39.37 31.90 -0.89
CA VAL A 164 39.01 33.28 -1.23
C VAL A 164 38.69 33.91 0.11
N THR A 165 39.69 34.53 0.73
CA THR A 165 39.49 35.44 1.83
C THR A 165 38.63 36.59 1.29
N ALA A 166 37.31 36.47 1.42
CA ALA A 166 36.43 37.59 1.15
C ALA A 166 36.83 38.70 2.14
N ALA A 167 37.37 39.79 1.60
CA ALA A 167 37.68 40.97 2.40
C ALA A 167 36.42 41.43 3.13
N ALA A 168 36.58 41.88 4.38
CA ALA A 168 35.48 42.36 5.20
C ALA A 168 34.62 43.37 4.43
N ASN A 169 33.31 43.09 4.40
CA ASN A 169 32.23 43.85 3.78
C ASN A 169 32.51 45.34 3.55
N ILE A 170 32.73 45.71 2.30
CA ILE A 170 32.34 47.02 1.77
C ILE A 170 31.48 46.74 0.54
N VAL A 171 30.27 46.23 0.80
CA VAL A 171 29.23 46.13 -0.23
C VAL A 171 28.79 47.56 -0.52
N SER A 172 28.97 48.01 -1.76
CA SER A 172 28.47 49.31 -2.21
C SER A 172 26.97 49.45 -1.86
N PRO A 173 26.47 50.61 -1.45
CA PRO A 173 25.05 50.81 -1.15
C PRO A 173 24.12 50.33 -2.28
N GLU A 174 24.59 50.41 -3.53
CA GLU A 174 23.87 49.93 -4.72
C GLU A 174 23.76 48.40 -4.78
N THR A 175 24.81 47.66 -4.40
CA THR A 175 24.78 46.18 -4.38
C THR A 175 23.99 45.65 -3.19
N GLN A 176 23.96 46.37 -2.07
CA GLN A 176 23.07 46.05 -0.95
C GLN A 176 21.58 46.25 -1.32
N ALA A 177 21.26 47.31 -2.07
CA ALA A 177 19.90 47.56 -2.52
C ALA A 177 19.40 46.47 -3.48
N GLN A 178 20.27 45.98 -4.39
CA GLN A 178 19.95 44.86 -5.29
C GLN A 178 19.63 43.58 -4.52
N TYR A 179 20.42 43.26 -3.48
CA TYR A 179 20.15 42.08 -2.65
C TYR A 179 18.84 42.21 -1.86
N LEU A 180 18.50 43.41 -1.40
CA LEU A 180 17.21 43.66 -0.75
C LEU A 180 16.03 43.55 -1.73
N GLU A 181 16.22 43.89 -2.99
CA GLU A 181 15.20 43.75 -4.03
C GLU A 181 14.99 42.28 -4.44
N GLU A 182 16.08 41.52 -4.58
CA GLU A 182 16.04 40.07 -4.79
C GLU A 182 15.40 39.34 -3.58
N ALA A 183 15.72 39.76 -2.35
CA ALA A 183 15.10 39.26 -1.14
C ALA A 183 13.58 39.51 -1.13
N LYS A 184 13.11 40.69 -1.57
CA LYS A 184 11.67 40.98 -1.70
C LYS A 184 11.00 40.12 -2.77
N GLU A 185 11.69 39.85 -3.88
CA GLU A 185 11.13 39.02 -4.94
C GLU A 185 11.01 37.55 -4.51
N THR A 186 12.01 37.04 -3.80
CA THR A 186 12.00 35.69 -3.21
C THR A 186 10.95 35.57 -2.11
N GLU A 187 10.80 36.58 -1.25
CA GLU A 187 9.72 36.65 -0.27
C GLU A 187 8.34 36.57 -0.95
N ARG A 188 8.14 37.35 -2.03
CA ARG A 188 6.89 37.33 -2.80
C ARG A 188 6.61 35.95 -3.43
N LYS A 189 7.64 35.28 -3.96
CA LYS A 189 7.53 33.92 -4.52
C LYS A 189 7.19 32.90 -3.42
N ASN A 190 7.84 33.00 -2.26
CA ASN A 190 7.60 32.12 -1.12
C ASN A 190 6.17 32.29 -0.57
N VAL A 191 5.71 33.53 -0.39
CA VAL A 191 4.34 33.84 0.04
C VAL A 191 3.31 33.33 -0.97
N ALA A 192 3.57 33.47 -2.27
CA ALA A 192 2.68 32.96 -3.31
C ALA A 192 2.61 31.41 -3.31
N SER A 193 3.74 30.74 -3.13
CA SER A 193 3.81 29.28 -3.01
C SER A 193 3.08 28.78 -1.76
N LEU A 194 3.27 29.45 -0.61
CA LEU A 194 2.61 29.10 0.65
C LEU A 194 1.09 29.24 0.53
N LYS A 195 0.61 30.34 -0.05
CA LYS A 195 -0.83 30.55 -0.30
C LYS A 195 -1.44 29.50 -1.22
N LYS A 196 -0.67 29.00 -2.20
CA LYS A 196 -1.11 27.91 -3.09
C LYS A 196 -1.20 26.58 -2.35
N TYR A 197 -0.25 26.31 -1.46
CA TYR A 197 -0.28 25.12 -0.60
C TYR A 197 -1.48 25.14 0.35
N GLU A 198 -1.76 26.28 0.99
CA GLU A 198 -2.96 26.45 1.83
C GLU A 198 -4.26 26.18 1.06
N GLN A 199 -4.35 26.63 -0.20
CA GLN A 199 -5.50 26.36 -1.06
C GLN A 199 -5.67 24.87 -1.35
N PHE A 200 -4.57 24.16 -1.60
CA PHE A 200 -4.57 22.73 -1.86
C PHE A 200 -4.98 21.92 -0.62
N GLU A 201 -4.48 22.29 0.56
CA GLU A 201 -4.88 21.68 1.84
C GLU A 201 -6.37 21.88 2.13
N LEU A 202 -6.89 23.09 1.91
CA LEU A 202 -8.33 23.37 2.04
C LEU A 202 -9.18 22.58 1.01
N GLU A 203 -8.68 22.35 -0.19
CA GLU A 203 -9.35 21.51 -1.19
C GLU A 203 -9.34 20.03 -0.79
N LYS A 204 -8.20 19.50 -0.32
CA LYS A 204 -8.07 18.15 0.24
C LYS A 204 -9.05 17.96 1.42
N LYS A 205 -9.12 18.92 2.34
CA LYS A 205 -10.05 18.89 3.47
C LYS A 205 -11.53 18.87 3.02
N LYS A 206 -11.91 19.74 2.09
CA LYS A 206 -13.28 19.75 1.52
C LYS A 206 -13.63 18.46 0.79
N LYS A 207 -12.68 17.81 0.11
CA LYS A 207 -12.88 16.50 -0.53
C LYS A 207 -13.06 15.39 0.52
N ARG A 208 -12.26 15.40 1.59
CA ARG A 208 -12.41 14.45 2.72
C ARG A 208 -13.76 14.62 3.43
N GLU A 209 -14.21 15.85 3.67
CA GLU A 209 -15.52 16.15 4.27
C GLU A 209 -16.70 15.66 3.39
N LYS A 210 -16.59 15.74 2.07
CA LYS A 210 -17.60 15.22 1.14
C LYS A 210 -17.67 13.69 1.13
N THR A 211 -16.55 13.02 1.32
CA THR A 211 -16.47 11.55 1.31
C THR A 211 -16.75 10.94 2.69
N GLY A 212 -16.53 11.70 3.77
CA GLY A 212 -16.66 11.27 5.18
C GLY A 212 -18.09 11.19 5.73
N GLY A 213 -19.11 11.34 4.90
CA GLY A 213 -20.49 11.10 5.30
C GLY A 213 -20.72 9.61 5.54
N THR A 214 -20.65 9.15 6.79
CA THR A 214 -21.15 7.82 7.17
C THR A 214 -22.60 7.74 6.71
N ARG A 215 -22.86 6.92 5.69
CA ARG A 215 -24.22 6.68 5.18
C ARG A 215 -25.00 5.97 6.27
N LYS A 216 -25.69 6.74 7.12
CA LYS A 216 -26.67 6.20 8.07
C LYS A 216 -27.75 5.51 7.23
N LEU A 217 -27.80 4.19 7.29
CA LEU A 217 -28.85 3.42 6.63
C LEU A 217 -30.18 3.81 7.27
N HIS A 218 -31.08 4.37 6.47
CA HIS A 218 -32.44 4.69 6.90
C HIS A 218 -33.28 3.39 6.91
N PRO A 219 -34.13 3.16 7.92
CA PRO A 219 -35.01 2.00 8.03
C PRO A 219 -35.85 1.73 6.77
N PRO A 220 -36.33 0.48 6.62
CA PRO A 220 -36.67 -0.45 7.69
C PRO A 220 -35.45 -1.22 8.24
N TYR A 221 -35.43 -1.46 9.55
CA TYR A 221 -34.42 -2.31 10.16
C TYR A 221 -34.88 -3.76 10.05
N ILE A 222 -33.93 -4.69 9.89
CA ILE A 222 -34.25 -6.11 9.98
C ILE A 222 -34.65 -6.40 11.44
N SER A 223 -35.89 -6.82 11.66
CA SER A 223 -36.38 -7.17 13.01
C SER A 223 -36.95 -8.58 13.04
N SER A 224 -36.60 -9.34 14.07
CA SER A 224 -37.22 -10.64 14.37
C SER A 224 -38.48 -10.44 15.21
N VAL A 225 -39.58 -11.04 14.80
CA VAL A 225 -40.86 -11.03 15.52
C VAL A 225 -41.24 -12.46 15.85
N ASP A 226 -41.40 -12.75 17.14
CA ASP A 226 -41.79 -14.08 17.62
C ASP A 226 -43.32 -14.20 17.57
N GLY A 227 -43.84 -15.08 16.71
CA GLY A 227 -45.26 -15.37 16.59
C GLY A 227 -45.63 -16.74 17.19
N PRO A 228 -46.93 -17.00 17.43
CA PRO A 228 -47.41 -18.26 18.02
C PRO A 228 -47.09 -19.50 17.18
N ASN A 229 -46.84 -19.32 15.88
CA ASN A 229 -46.52 -20.39 14.94
C ASN A 229 -45.03 -20.39 14.51
N GLY A 230 -44.16 -19.60 15.19
CA GLY A 230 -42.73 -19.51 14.90
C GLY A 230 -42.21 -18.07 14.81
N LYS A 231 -40.88 -17.92 14.72
CA LYS A 231 -40.20 -16.63 14.56
C LYS A 231 -40.17 -16.18 13.11
N TRP A 232 -40.53 -14.93 12.84
CA TRP A 232 -40.54 -14.32 11.50
C TRP A 232 -39.53 -13.17 11.44
N LEU A 233 -38.78 -13.07 10.35
CA LEU A 233 -37.83 -11.98 10.11
C LEU A 233 -38.47 -10.96 9.16
N VAL A 234 -38.69 -9.74 9.64
CA VAL A 234 -39.16 -8.63 8.79
C VAL A 234 -37.94 -7.99 8.15
N VAL A 235 -37.73 -8.27 6.87
CA VAL A 235 -36.64 -7.70 6.06
C VAL A 235 -37.25 -6.60 5.17
N PRO A 236 -36.63 -5.41 5.11
CA PRO A 236 -36.97 -4.37 4.14
C PRO A 236 -37.00 -4.86 2.70
N ASP A 237 -37.73 -4.16 1.84
CA ASP A 237 -37.61 -4.34 0.39
C ASP A 237 -36.22 -3.89 -0.08
N ILE A 238 -35.28 -4.84 -0.10
CA ILE A 238 -33.94 -4.65 -0.65
C ILE A 238 -34.09 -4.46 -2.16
N LYS A 239 -33.62 -3.32 -2.67
CA LYS A 239 -33.53 -3.09 -4.11
C LYS A 239 -32.69 -4.21 -4.73
N LYS A 240 -33.33 -5.04 -5.54
CA LYS A 240 -32.64 -6.08 -6.31
C LYS A 240 -31.72 -5.37 -7.30
N PHE A 241 -30.42 -5.53 -7.09
CA PHE A 241 -29.42 -4.98 -8.01
C PHE A 241 -29.16 -6.00 -9.09
N ASP A 242 -29.83 -5.85 -10.23
CA ASP A 242 -29.58 -6.71 -11.38
C ASP A 242 -28.21 -6.39 -11.95
N LYS A 243 -27.34 -7.39 -11.98
CA LYS A 243 -26.01 -7.26 -12.57
C LYS A 243 -26.20 -6.90 -14.04
N PRO A 244 -25.60 -5.81 -14.53
CA PRO A 244 -25.76 -5.42 -15.93
C PRO A 244 -25.24 -6.55 -16.84
N GLU A 245 -26.02 -6.87 -17.86
CA GLU A 245 -25.67 -7.91 -18.83
C GLU A 245 -24.32 -7.58 -19.50
N LYS A 246 -23.41 -8.56 -19.52
CA LYS A 246 -22.12 -8.40 -20.17
C LYS A 246 -22.33 -8.44 -21.68
N LYS A 247 -22.01 -7.35 -22.38
CA LYS A 247 -22.03 -7.29 -23.84
C LYS A 247 -21.11 -8.37 -24.42
N VAL A 248 -21.65 -9.27 -25.22
CA VAL A 248 -20.88 -10.33 -25.90
C VAL A 248 -19.94 -9.68 -26.92
N LYS A 249 -18.64 -9.97 -26.82
CA LYS A 249 -17.65 -9.49 -27.79
C LYS A 249 -17.73 -10.38 -29.04
N LEU A 250 -17.96 -9.79 -30.20
CA LEU A 250 -17.91 -10.50 -31.48
C LEU A 250 -16.47 -10.95 -31.76
N LEU A 251 -16.30 -12.10 -32.42
CA LEU A 251 -14.98 -12.60 -32.83
C LEU A 251 -14.73 -12.30 -34.31
N CYS A 252 -13.48 -12.03 -34.65
CA CYS A 252 -13.03 -11.81 -36.02
C CYS A 252 -13.22 -13.08 -36.85
N CYS A 253 -13.84 -12.97 -38.02
CA CYS A 253 -14.10 -14.12 -38.90
C CYS A 253 -12.82 -14.78 -39.44
N VAL A 254 -11.71 -14.04 -39.55
CA VAL A 254 -10.44 -14.56 -40.08
C VAL A 254 -9.53 -15.06 -38.95
N THR A 255 -9.40 -14.29 -37.88
CA THR A 255 -8.35 -14.50 -36.86
C THR A 255 -8.89 -15.00 -35.52
N SER A 256 -10.21 -15.18 -35.37
CA SER A 256 -10.91 -15.59 -34.14
C SER A 256 -10.61 -14.77 -32.87
N ARG A 257 -9.92 -13.63 -33.00
CA ARG A 257 -9.66 -12.66 -31.94
C ARG A 257 -10.88 -11.77 -31.72
N PRO A 258 -11.08 -11.19 -30.52
CA PRO A 258 -12.14 -10.21 -30.29
C PRO A 258 -12.09 -9.10 -31.34
N ALA A 259 -13.18 -8.93 -32.09
CA ALA A 259 -13.28 -7.96 -33.14
C ALA A 259 -13.39 -6.56 -32.56
N LYS A 260 -12.61 -5.65 -33.13
CA LYS A 260 -12.61 -4.23 -32.77
C LYS A 260 -13.54 -3.43 -33.67
N TYR A 261 -13.74 -3.89 -34.91
CA TYR A 261 -14.49 -3.20 -35.94
C TYR A 261 -15.38 -4.17 -36.73
N ARG A 262 -16.34 -3.61 -37.50
CA ARG A 262 -17.13 -4.32 -38.51
C ARG A 262 -16.91 -3.66 -39.86
N ASP A 263 -16.84 -4.47 -40.91
CA ASP A 263 -16.68 -3.97 -42.28
C ASP A 263 -18.03 -3.43 -42.82
N PRO A 264 -18.13 -2.18 -43.29
CA PRO A 264 -19.40 -1.57 -43.73
C PRO A 264 -20.07 -2.19 -44.96
N VAL A 265 -19.39 -3.07 -45.72
CA VAL A 265 -20.00 -3.73 -46.90
C VAL A 265 -20.35 -5.18 -46.64
N THR A 266 -19.50 -5.90 -45.90
CA THR A 266 -19.74 -7.32 -45.60
C THR A 266 -20.39 -7.54 -44.23
N ASP A 267 -20.46 -6.52 -43.38
CA ASP A 267 -20.86 -6.55 -41.98
C ASP A 267 -20.09 -7.57 -41.11
N LEU A 268 -18.97 -8.09 -41.62
CA LEU A 268 -18.17 -9.08 -40.92
C LEU A 268 -17.31 -8.41 -39.84
N PRO A 269 -17.31 -8.94 -38.61
CA PRO A 269 -16.43 -8.46 -37.55
C PRO A 269 -14.96 -8.80 -37.85
N TYR A 270 -14.07 -7.84 -37.64
CA TYR A 270 -12.62 -8.03 -37.80
C TYR A 270 -11.80 -7.35 -36.70
N ALA A 271 -10.59 -7.87 -36.46
CA ALA A 271 -9.68 -7.38 -35.42
C ALA A 271 -8.48 -6.61 -35.99
N THR A 272 -7.84 -7.12 -37.04
CA THR A 272 -6.62 -6.56 -37.64
C THR A 272 -6.91 -5.97 -39.02
N PRO A 273 -6.11 -5.00 -39.50
CA PRO A 273 -6.25 -4.46 -40.86
C PRO A 273 -5.94 -5.51 -41.94
N GLU A 274 -5.10 -6.51 -41.65
CA GLU A 274 -4.84 -7.64 -42.54
C GLU A 274 -6.09 -8.51 -42.73
N ALA A 275 -6.82 -8.79 -41.64
CA ALA A 275 -8.09 -9.50 -41.71
C ALA A 275 -9.12 -8.74 -42.57
N PHE A 276 -9.13 -7.40 -42.49
CA PHE A 276 -9.98 -6.56 -43.34
C PHE A 276 -9.65 -6.71 -44.84
N LYS A 277 -8.36 -6.71 -45.21
CA LYS A 277 -7.93 -6.93 -46.60
C LYS A 277 -8.38 -8.31 -47.10
N LEU A 278 -8.16 -9.36 -46.29
CA LEU A 278 -8.53 -10.72 -46.64
C LEU A 278 -10.05 -10.89 -46.80
N ILE A 279 -10.85 -10.26 -45.92
CA ILE A 279 -12.32 -10.22 -46.05
C ILE A 279 -12.73 -9.58 -47.38
N ARG A 280 -12.13 -8.44 -47.75
CA ARG A 280 -12.47 -7.75 -49.00
C ARG A 280 -12.00 -8.49 -50.25
N GLU A 281 -10.83 -9.10 -50.22
CA GLU A 281 -10.34 -9.94 -51.33
C GLU A 281 -11.28 -11.13 -51.56
N LYS A 282 -11.65 -11.85 -50.48
CA LYS A 282 -12.61 -12.96 -50.56
C LYS A 282 -13.99 -12.52 -51.00
N TYR A 283 -14.44 -11.34 -50.58
CA TYR A 283 -15.71 -10.76 -51.06
C TYR A 283 -15.67 -10.48 -52.57
N VAL A 284 -14.56 -9.96 -53.10
CA VAL A 284 -14.41 -9.76 -54.55
C VAL A 284 -14.35 -11.08 -55.31
N GLU A 285 -13.64 -12.09 -54.79
CA GLU A 285 -13.64 -13.44 -55.35
C GLU A 285 -15.07 -14.02 -55.40
N TYR A 286 -15.86 -13.84 -54.34
CA TYR A 286 -17.25 -14.24 -54.28
C TYR A 286 -18.14 -13.49 -55.30
N LEU A 287 -17.92 -12.18 -55.48
CA LEU A 287 -18.64 -11.43 -56.51
C LEU A 287 -18.30 -11.93 -57.92
N LYS A 288 -17.04 -12.31 -58.18
CA LYS A 288 -16.62 -12.89 -59.47
C LYS A 288 -17.26 -14.25 -59.75
N SER A 289 -17.60 -15.03 -58.72
CA SER A 289 -18.29 -16.31 -58.90
C SER A 289 -19.79 -16.16 -59.15
N MET A 290 -20.38 -14.97 -58.94
CA MET A 290 -21.79 -14.66 -59.22
C MET A 290 -21.97 -13.56 -60.29
N PRO A 291 -21.57 -13.81 -61.56
CA PRO A 291 -21.62 -12.80 -62.63
C PRO A 291 -23.05 -12.50 -63.12
N GLU A 292 -24.02 -13.37 -62.86
CA GLU A 292 -25.39 -13.25 -63.39
C GLU A 292 -26.24 -12.18 -62.70
N HIS A 293 -25.85 -11.71 -61.52
CA HIS A 293 -26.63 -10.70 -60.80
C HIS A 293 -26.37 -9.31 -61.41
N PRO A 294 -27.41 -8.53 -61.81
CA PRO A 294 -27.24 -7.29 -62.57
C PRO A 294 -26.38 -6.24 -61.85
N ALA A 295 -26.53 -6.13 -60.53
CA ALA A 295 -25.71 -5.24 -59.69
C ALA A 295 -24.21 -5.63 -59.72
N VAL A 296 -23.91 -6.93 -59.64
CA VAL A 296 -22.53 -7.44 -59.64
C VAL A 296 -21.89 -7.27 -61.01
N LYS A 297 -22.65 -7.50 -62.09
CA LYS A 297 -22.21 -7.25 -63.46
C LYS A 297 -21.86 -5.78 -63.70
N SER A 298 -22.69 -4.85 -63.20
CA SER A 298 -22.39 -3.40 -63.29
C SER A 298 -21.13 -3.02 -62.51
N TRP A 299 -20.93 -3.62 -61.34
CA TRP A 299 -19.75 -3.39 -60.51
C TRP A 299 -18.47 -3.96 -61.12
N LEU A 300 -18.52 -5.19 -61.66
CA LEU A 300 -17.40 -5.81 -62.37
C LEU A 300 -17.02 -5.00 -63.62
N ALA A 301 -18.00 -4.46 -64.35
CA ALA A 301 -17.76 -3.62 -65.52
C ALA A 301 -17.14 -2.25 -65.20
N GLN A 302 -17.32 -1.73 -63.98
CA GLN A 302 -16.67 -0.48 -63.51
C GLN A 302 -15.24 -0.70 -62.97
N LYS A 303 -14.91 -1.93 -62.56
CA LYS A 303 -13.65 -2.29 -61.90
C LYS A 303 -12.61 -2.90 -62.83
N CYS A 304 -13.04 -3.45 -63.97
CA CYS A 304 -12.18 -3.90 -65.08
C CYS A 304 -11.97 -2.75 -66.06
#